data_AF-A0A5R8MC95-F1
#
_entry.id   AF-A0A5R8MC95-F1
#
_cell.length_a   1.000
_cell.length_b   1.000
_cell.length_c   1.000
_cell.angle_alpha   90.00
_cell.angle_beta   90.00
_cell.angle_gamma   90.00
#
_symmetry.space_group_name_H-M   'P 1'
#
loop_
_entity.id
_entity.type
_entity.pdbx_description
1 polymer ?
#
loop_
_entity_poly.entity_id
_entity_poly.type
_entity_poly.pdbx_seq_one_letter_code
_entity_poly.pdbx_strand_id
1 'polypeptide(L)'
;MKHKYFGILKKEILPKDQRLEIEFLQNQNILKKNPSLLDNPIYERNEKMWFIDVNNNFDNPYYDIEESVLLEYYNFLLDVYNTKINKGLIYYTLETENELFGISREEQRKIELTHFKKIFETLPAGFMNIKVNTSTSGIQYSQKISRIELLFNMRETMRQVQRHYSKEIKEFLLGNSDYFNDDLAKDNEYIELTVDFESKLKILLSLNDKYNFEDDLFFSRNRQLYEKFKYYKGLSFDFEIYKFIHHTINNIEDNFYSHVSSLYYFLKGKRLIKENAGEFRDFVNREFDKELIRIKPENEDNKKHRYRLTNLEEEYTNFK
;
A
#
# COMPACT_ATOMS: atom_id res chain seq x y z
N MET A 1 -10.33 -15.74 5.55
CA MET A 1 -9.60 -16.35 4.40
C MET A 1 -8.74 -17.51 4.89
N LYS A 2 -8.04 -18.26 4.00
CA LYS A 2 -7.04 -19.24 4.44
C LYS A 2 -5.68 -18.54 4.52
N HIS A 3 -5.17 -18.28 5.72
CA HIS A 3 -3.85 -17.67 5.92
C HIS A 3 -2.76 -18.73 5.73
N LYS A 4 -1.69 -18.39 5.01
CA LYS A 4 -0.66 -19.36 4.59
C LYS A 4 0.03 -20.04 5.77
N TYR A 5 0.33 -19.27 6.81
CA TYR A 5 1.12 -19.70 7.96
C TYR A 5 0.30 -20.04 9.20
N PHE A 6 -1.02 -19.83 9.18
CA PHE A 6 -1.86 -20.15 10.34
C PHE A 6 -1.96 -21.67 10.55
N GLY A 7 -1.59 -22.14 11.74
CA GLY A 7 -1.56 -23.57 12.06
C GLY A 7 -0.52 -24.38 11.27
N ILE A 8 0.49 -23.72 10.69
CA ILE A 8 1.58 -24.39 9.97
C ILE A 8 2.46 -25.21 10.93
N LEU A 9 2.53 -24.80 12.20
CA LEU A 9 3.24 -25.51 13.25
C LEU A 9 2.28 -26.42 14.02
N LYS A 10 2.75 -27.64 14.30
CA LYS A 10 2.07 -28.57 15.21
C LYS A 10 2.97 -28.77 16.42
N LYS A 11 2.44 -28.57 17.64
CA LYS A 11 3.22 -28.65 18.89
C LYS A 11 3.97 -29.98 19.03
N GLU A 12 3.39 -31.05 18.49
CA GLU A 12 3.92 -32.41 18.55
C GLU A 12 5.15 -32.62 17.65
N ILE A 13 5.33 -31.76 16.64
CA ILE A 13 6.39 -31.88 15.62
C ILE A 13 7.58 -30.97 15.92
N LEU A 14 7.41 -29.99 16.82
CA LEU A 14 8.50 -29.07 17.16
C LEU A 14 9.63 -29.80 17.87
N PRO A 15 10.88 -29.72 17.35
CA PRO A 15 12.03 -30.31 18.01
C PRO A 15 12.20 -29.75 19.42
N LYS A 16 12.61 -30.60 20.37
CA LYS A 16 12.92 -30.16 21.73
C LYS A 16 14.28 -29.46 21.84
N ASP A 17 15.19 -29.79 20.91
CA ASP A 17 16.51 -29.20 20.77
C ASP A 17 16.40 -27.88 20.00
N GLN A 18 16.98 -26.82 20.57
CA GLN A 18 16.87 -25.46 20.07
C GLN A 18 17.47 -25.29 18.66
N ARG A 19 18.58 -25.97 18.36
CA ARG A 19 19.23 -25.84 17.06
C ARG A 19 18.40 -26.52 15.96
N LEU A 20 17.92 -27.74 16.24
CA LEU A 20 17.03 -28.45 15.32
C LEU A 20 15.70 -27.70 15.11
N GLU A 21 15.23 -27.04 16.16
CA GLU A 21 14.04 -26.21 16.15
C GLU A 21 14.22 -24.97 15.24
N ILE A 22 15.37 -24.29 15.27
CA ILE A 22 15.74 -23.23 14.31
C ILE A 22 15.78 -23.76 12.87
N GLU A 23 16.54 -24.83 12.63
CA GLU A 23 16.71 -25.41 11.29
C GLU A 23 15.36 -25.79 10.70
N PHE A 24 14.45 -26.33 11.53
CA PHE A 24 13.08 -26.62 11.16
C PHE A 24 12.32 -25.36 10.71
N LEU A 25 12.34 -24.26 11.47
CA LEU A 25 11.64 -23.03 11.09
C LEU A 25 12.23 -22.36 9.84
N GLN A 26 13.54 -22.42 9.66
CA GLN A 26 14.18 -21.93 8.43
C GLN A 26 13.70 -22.72 7.22
N ASN A 27 13.62 -24.04 7.33
CA ASN A 27 13.09 -24.91 6.27
C ASN A 27 11.61 -24.64 5.94
N GLN A 28 10.84 -24.12 6.92
CA GLN A 28 9.45 -23.69 6.71
C GLN A 28 9.32 -22.25 6.18
N ASN A 29 10.43 -21.55 5.92
CA ASN A 29 10.46 -20.12 5.58
C ASN A 29 9.77 -19.24 6.65
N ILE A 30 9.93 -19.59 7.93
CA ILE A 30 9.42 -18.82 9.06
C ILE A 30 10.49 -17.90 9.63
N LEU A 31 11.74 -18.37 9.67
CA LEU A 31 12.90 -17.61 10.13
C LEU A 31 13.94 -17.44 9.01
N LYS A 32 14.59 -16.27 9.01
CA LYS A 32 15.78 -15.97 8.21
C LYS A 32 16.94 -15.56 9.08
N LYS A 33 18.15 -15.78 8.57
CA LYS A 33 19.37 -15.21 9.15
C LYS A 33 19.39 -13.70 8.87
N ASN A 34 19.57 -12.88 9.90
CA ASN A 34 19.69 -11.42 9.78
C ASN A 34 21.00 -10.94 10.43
N PRO A 35 22.11 -10.84 9.67
CA PRO A 35 23.42 -10.47 10.21
C PRO A 35 23.52 -9.01 10.66
N SER A 36 22.48 -8.19 10.45
CA SER A 36 22.48 -6.75 10.73
C SER A 36 21.84 -6.37 12.06
N LEU A 37 21.33 -7.33 12.84
CA LEU A 37 20.84 -7.07 14.19
C LEU A 37 22.04 -6.84 15.13
N LEU A 38 22.21 -5.60 15.57
CA LEU A 38 23.32 -5.18 16.47
C LEU A 38 22.96 -5.27 17.95
N ASP A 39 21.66 -5.33 18.27
CA ASP A 39 21.14 -5.40 19.64
C ASP A 39 20.30 -6.66 19.83
N ASN A 40 20.46 -7.28 21.01
CA ASN A 40 19.62 -8.38 21.47
C ASN A 40 18.18 -7.88 21.70
N PRO A 41 17.15 -8.48 21.07
CA PRO A 41 15.78 -8.22 21.49
C PRO A 41 15.60 -8.67 22.96
N ILE A 42 14.87 -7.87 23.74
CA ILE A 42 14.71 -8.05 25.20
C ILE A 42 14.08 -9.41 25.51
N TYR A 43 14.68 -10.16 26.43
CA TYR A 43 14.30 -11.52 26.82
C TYR A 43 13.70 -11.60 28.22
N GLU A 44 12.59 -12.33 28.36
CA GLU A 44 12.22 -12.97 29.63
C GLU A 44 12.57 -14.46 29.58
N ARG A 45 13.43 -14.88 30.51
CA ARG A 45 14.20 -16.14 30.50
C ARG A 45 13.37 -17.43 30.59
N ASN A 46 12.04 -17.35 30.68
CA ASN A 46 11.18 -18.49 31.04
C ASN A 46 10.05 -18.79 30.04
N GLU A 47 9.82 -17.95 29.04
CA GLU A 47 8.85 -18.22 27.97
C GLU A 47 9.60 -18.46 26.65
N LYS A 48 9.60 -19.71 26.16
CA LYS A 48 10.23 -20.06 24.87
C LYS A 48 9.64 -19.20 23.73
N MET A 49 10.35 -18.14 23.33
CA MET A 49 10.07 -17.30 22.18
C MET A 49 11.32 -17.11 21.30
N TRP A 50 11.07 -17.00 20.00
CA TRP A 50 11.99 -17.32 18.90
C TRP A 50 12.80 -16.12 18.40
N PHE A 51 13.58 -15.54 19.29
CA PHE A 51 14.82 -14.86 18.91
C PHE A 51 15.90 -15.48 19.78
N ILE A 52 17.03 -15.85 19.19
CA ILE A 52 17.99 -16.70 19.88
C ILE A 52 19.28 -15.91 19.98
N ASP A 53 19.52 -15.43 21.19
CA ASP A 53 20.82 -14.91 21.62
C ASP A 53 21.79 -16.08 21.69
N VAL A 54 22.94 -15.96 21.05
CA VAL A 54 23.99 -16.95 21.21
C VAL A 54 25.33 -16.27 21.39
N ASN A 55 25.57 -15.83 22.64
CA ASN A 55 26.88 -15.58 23.24
C ASN A 55 27.78 -14.53 22.55
N ASN A 56 28.56 -13.83 23.39
CA ASN A 56 29.51 -12.75 23.07
C ASN A 56 30.69 -13.12 22.14
N ASN A 57 30.58 -14.17 21.31
CA ASN A 57 31.53 -14.47 20.26
C ASN A 57 30.84 -14.30 18.91
N PHE A 58 31.45 -13.48 18.04
CA PHE A 58 31.01 -13.02 16.72
C PHE A 58 30.62 -14.09 15.66
N ASP A 59 30.39 -15.35 16.06
CA ASP A 59 30.18 -16.50 15.17
C ASP A 59 28.73 -17.00 15.10
N ASN A 60 27.78 -16.43 15.84
CA ASN A 60 26.39 -16.90 15.80
C ASN A 60 25.44 -16.02 14.97
N PRO A 61 24.64 -16.62 14.06
CA PRO A 61 23.62 -15.89 13.31
C PRO A 61 22.50 -15.36 14.21
N TYR A 62 22.18 -14.07 14.13
CA TYR A 62 20.85 -13.61 14.57
C TYR A 62 19.81 -14.14 13.58
N TYR A 63 18.65 -14.54 14.10
CA TYR A 63 17.50 -14.97 13.30
C TYR A 63 16.36 -14.00 13.47
N ASP A 64 15.62 -13.78 12.39
CA ASP A 64 14.51 -12.85 12.33
C ASP A 64 13.33 -13.51 11.62
N ILE A 65 12.10 -13.08 11.93
CA ILE A 65 10.90 -13.63 11.31
C ILE A 65 10.88 -13.26 9.81
N GLU A 66 10.36 -14.14 8.96
CA GLU A 66 10.25 -13.80 7.55
C GLU A 66 9.20 -12.70 7.31
N GLU A 67 9.49 -11.77 6.40
CA GLU A 67 8.56 -10.66 6.07
C GLU A 67 7.19 -11.18 5.63
N SER A 68 7.19 -12.32 4.93
CA SER A 68 5.96 -12.97 4.48
C SER A 68 5.12 -13.50 5.65
N VAL A 69 5.75 -13.92 6.75
CA VAL A 69 5.03 -14.36 7.96
C VAL A 69 4.39 -13.17 8.65
N LEU A 70 5.13 -12.07 8.78
CA LEU A 70 4.60 -10.83 9.36
C LEU A 70 3.42 -10.28 8.56
N LEU A 71 3.52 -10.26 7.23
CA LEU A 71 2.42 -9.83 6.37
C LEU A 71 1.17 -10.70 6.59
N GLU A 72 1.34 -12.02 6.61
CA GLU A 72 0.23 -12.95 6.82
C GLU A 72 -0.36 -12.85 8.23
N TYR A 73 0.46 -12.65 9.26
CA TYR A 73 0.01 -12.45 10.63
C TYR A 73 -0.76 -11.13 10.78
N TYR A 74 -0.27 -10.05 10.19
CA TYR A 74 -0.99 -8.77 10.16
C TYR A 74 -2.36 -8.90 9.50
N ASN A 75 -2.41 -9.52 8.31
CA ASN A 75 -3.66 -9.78 7.60
C ASN A 75 -4.62 -10.67 8.40
N PHE A 76 -4.10 -11.63 9.16
CA PHE A 76 -4.89 -12.44 10.08
C PHE A 76 -5.51 -11.61 11.20
N LEU A 77 -4.76 -10.69 11.82
CA LEU A 77 -5.33 -9.77 12.82
C LEU A 77 -6.44 -8.91 12.22
N LEU A 78 -6.26 -8.41 10.98
CA LEU A 78 -7.30 -7.66 10.28
C LEU A 78 -8.57 -8.50 10.06
N ASP A 79 -8.43 -9.77 9.66
CA ASP A 79 -9.56 -10.68 9.45
C ASP A 79 -10.30 -10.99 10.75
N VAL A 80 -9.56 -11.32 11.82
CA VAL A 80 -10.13 -11.67 13.14
C VAL A 80 -10.86 -10.48 13.75
N TYR A 81 -10.25 -9.29 13.71
CA TYR A 81 -10.81 -8.09 14.32
C TYR A 81 -11.60 -7.21 13.35
N ASN A 82 -11.91 -7.72 12.15
CA ASN A 82 -12.60 -6.98 11.09
C ASN A 82 -13.91 -6.33 11.58
N THR A 83 -14.68 -7.01 12.41
CA THR A 83 -15.91 -6.46 12.98
C THR A 83 -15.65 -5.22 13.83
N LYS A 84 -14.58 -5.22 14.65
CA LYS A 84 -14.21 -4.06 15.47
C LYS A 84 -13.70 -2.91 14.62
N ILE A 85 -12.84 -3.22 13.65
CA ILE A 85 -12.30 -2.26 12.68
C ILE A 85 -13.44 -1.58 11.91
N ASN A 86 -14.44 -2.35 11.46
CA ASN A 86 -15.57 -1.82 10.69
C ASN A 86 -16.56 -1.01 11.50
N LYS A 87 -16.73 -1.33 12.80
CA LYS A 87 -17.62 -0.58 13.68
C LYS A 87 -17.26 0.90 13.71
N GLY A 88 -15.99 1.26 13.71
CA GLY A 88 -15.56 2.67 13.73
C GLY A 88 -16.07 3.46 12.51
N LEU A 89 -15.95 2.89 11.30
CA LEU A 89 -16.49 3.53 10.09
C LEU A 89 -18.01 3.67 10.15
N ILE A 90 -18.72 2.65 10.63
CA ILE A 90 -20.18 2.68 10.74
C ILE A 90 -20.62 3.77 11.72
N TYR A 91 -20.03 3.83 12.91
CA TYR A 91 -20.33 4.87 13.89
C TYR A 91 -20.02 6.27 13.34
N TYR A 92 -18.85 6.46 12.72
CA TYR A 92 -18.49 7.72 12.08
C TYR A 92 -19.52 8.15 11.04
N THR A 93 -19.97 7.22 10.20
CA THR A 93 -20.95 7.51 9.13
C THR A 93 -22.30 7.92 9.71
N LEU A 94 -22.79 7.20 10.73
CA LEU A 94 -24.06 7.51 11.39
C LEU A 94 -24.03 8.85 12.13
N GLU A 95 -22.91 9.18 12.78
CA GLU A 95 -22.73 10.46 13.47
C GLU A 95 -22.68 11.62 12.48
N THR A 96 -21.94 11.48 11.38
CA THR A 96 -21.78 12.54 10.39
C THR A 96 -22.99 12.71 9.49
N GLU A 97 -23.78 11.66 9.20
CA GLU A 97 -24.98 11.78 8.35
C GLU A 97 -25.99 12.79 8.92
N ASN A 98 -26.18 12.78 10.25
CA ASN A 98 -27.04 13.74 10.92
C ASN A 98 -26.51 15.17 10.85
N GLU A 99 -25.19 15.35 10.94
CA GLU A 99 -24.55 16.66 10.83
C GLU A 99 -24.64 17.22 9.40
N LEU A 100 -24.51 16.36 8.39
CA LEU A 100 -24.46 16.76 6.99
C LEU A 100 -25.85 16.87 6.32
N PHE A 101 -26.91 16.45 7.00
CA PHE A 101 -28.25 16.46 6.45
C PHE A 101 -28.70 17.87 6.04
N GLY A 102 -29.08 18.02 4.77
CA GLY A 102 -29.50 19.32 4.20
C GLY A 102 -28.37 20.30 3.91
N ILE A 103 -27.10 19.93 4.14
CA ILE A 103 -25.93 20.77 3.86
C ILE A 103 -25.50 20.61 2.39
N SER A 104 -25.04 21.69 1.76
CA SER A 104 -24.54 21.67 0.38
C SER A 104 -23.25 20.84 0.25
N ARG A 105 -22.99 20.24 -0.93
CA ARG A 105 -21.80 19.41 -1.15
C ARG A 105 -20.48 20.15 -0.89
N GLU A 106 -20.42 21.44 -1.18
CA GLU A 106 -19.22 22.25 -0.92
C GLU A 106 -18.97 22.46 0.58
N GLU A 107 -20.03 22.70 1.35
CA GLU A 107 -19.95 22.83 2.80
C GLU A 107 -19.66 21.49 3.48
N GLN A 108 -20.29 20.40 3.01
CA GLN A 108 -19.96 19.04 3.47
C GLN A 108 -18.46 18.76 3.31
N ARG A 109 -17.87 19.12 2.14
CA ARG A 109 -16.43 18.97 1.90
C ARG A 109 -15.58 19.74 2.93
N LYS A 110 -16.01 20.94 3.36
CA LYS A 110 -15.29 21.75 4.37
C LYS A 110 -15.38 21.14 5.78
N ILE A 111 -16.57 20.66 6.16
CA ILE A 111 -16.81 19.97 7.44
C ILE A 111 -15.97 18.70 7.51
N GLU A 112 -16.05 17.88 6.47
CA GLU A 112 -15.37 16.59 6.39
C GLU A 112 -13.85 16.72 6.30
N LEU A 113 -13.33 17.80 5.68
CA LEU A 113 -11.91 18.14 5.74
C LEU A 113 -11.47 18.44 7.18
N THR A 114 -12.35 19.02 7.99
CA THR A 114 -12.08 19.29 9.41
C THR A 114 -12.03 17.99 10.20
N HIS A 115 -12.95 17.06 9.96
CA HIS A 115 -12.91 15.73 10.57
C HIS A 115 -11.68 14.94 10.16
N PHE A 116 -11.35 14.94 8.87
CA PHE A 116 -10.14 14.30 8.35
C PHE A 116 -8.89 14.76 9.10
N LYS A 117 -8.72 16.09 9.27
CA LYS A 117 -7.59 16.65 10.03
C LYS A 117 -7.60 16.21 11.50
N LYS A 118 -8.75 16.32 12.17
CA LYS A 118 -8.89 15.95 13.58
C LYS A 118 -8.56 14.48 13.82
N ILE A 119 -9.12 13.57 13.02
CA ILE A 119 -8.84 12.13 13.14
C ILE A 119 -7.36 11.85 12.92
N PHE A 120 -6.78 12.45 11.87
CA PHE A 120 -5.35 12.30 11.57
C PHE A 120 -4.45 12.78 12.72
N GLU A 121 -4.81 13.87 13.40
CA GLU A 121 -4.08 14.40 14.55
C GLU A 121 -4.12 13.49 15.78
N THR A 122 -5.08 12.55 15.86
CA THR A 122 -5.13 11.55 16.93
C THR A 122 -4.20 10.36 16.71
N LEU A 123 -3.58 10.25 15.52
CA LEU A 123 -2.67 9.15 15.22
C LEU A 123 -1.32 9.36 15.91
N PRO A 124 -0.61 8.29 16.31
CA PRO A 124 0.65 8.40 17.04
C PRO A 124 1.67 9.31 16.35
N ALA A 125 2.13 10.33 17.07
CA ALA A 125 3.11 11.31 16.60
C ALA A 125 4.53 10.74 16.61
N GLY A 126 4.81 9.77 15.74
CA GLY A 126 6.12 9.13 15.62
C GLY A 126 6.77 9.26 14.24
N PHE A 127 6.03 9.78 13.25
CA PHE A 127 6.44 9.69 11.86
C PHE A 127 6.89 11.05 11.31
N MET A 128 8.12 11.08 10.79
CA MET A 128 8.68 12.28 10.20
C MET A 128 7.92 12.56 8.89
N ASN A 129 7.22 13.70 8.85
CA ASN A 129 6.46 14.16 7.67
C ASN A 129 7.36 14.64 6.52
N ILE A 130 8.61 14.17 6.44
CA ILE A 130 9.62 14.75 5.58
C ILE A 130 10.32 13.63 4.80
N LYS A 131 10.27 13.75 3.47
CA LYS A 131 11.09 12.99 2.54
C LYS A 131 12.27 13.84 2.10
N VAL A 132 13.47 13.28 2.17
CA VAL A 132 14.67 13.92 1.64
C VAL A 132 14.85 13.48 0.19
N ASN A 133 14.79 14.44 -0.72
CA ASN A 133 15.06 14.24 -2.13
C ASN A 133 16.40 14.86 -2.48
N THR A 134 17.00 14.42 -3.59
CA THR A 134 18.22 15.01 -4.14
C THR A 134 17.91 15.57 -5.51
N SER A 135 18.23 16.85 -5.73
CA SER A 135 18.06 17.48 -7.03
C SER A 135 19.03 16.91 -8.06
N THR A 136 18.80 17.21 -9.34
CA THR A 136 19.72 16.87 -10.44
C THR A 136 21.12 17.45 -10.23
N SER A 137 21.25 18.49 -9.40
CA SER A 137 22.52 19.13 -9.03
C SER A 137 23.15 18.52 -7.77
N GLY A 138 22.59 17.44 -7.22
CA GLY A 138 23.12 16.78 -6.02
C GLY A 138 22.71 17.43 -4.68
N ILE A 139 21.86 18.46 -4.70
CA ILE A 139 21.45 19.19 -3.49
C ILE A 139 20.30 18.47 -2.82
N GLN A 140 20.43 18.16 -1.53
CA GLN A 140 19.35 17.60 -0.74
C GLN A 140 18.32 18.66 -0.37
N TYR A 141 17.04 18.33 -0.52
CA TYR A 141 15.94 19.16 -0.04
C TYR A 141 14.87 18.28 0.60
N SER A 142 14.20 18.83 1.61
CA SER A 142 13.09 18.20 2.30
C SER A 142 11.77 18.56 1.62
N GLN A 143 10.94 17.55 1.38
CA GLN A 143 9.57 17.73 0.94
C GLN A 143 8.63 17.12 1.98
N LYS A 144 7.54 17.84 2.27
CA LYS A 144 6.48 17.29 3.10
C LYS A 144 5.79 16.15 2.35
N ILE A 145 5.74 14.96 2.95
CA ILE A 145 4.97 13.85 2.40
C ILE A 145 3.47 14.07 2.62
N SER A 146 2.64 13.51 1.75
CA SER A 146 1.19 13.58 1.91
C SER A 146 0.75 12.82 3.16
N ARG A 147 -0.41 13.17 3.72
CA ARG A 147 -1.00 12.42 4.84
C ARG A 147 -1.33 10.99 4.42
N ILE A 148 -1.76 10.79 3.18
CA ILE A 148 -1.99 9.45 2.64
C ILE A 148 -0.68 8.63 2.59
N GLU A 149 0.43 9.23 2.15
CA GLU A 149 1.76 8.58 2.20
C GLU A 149 2.17 8.28 3.64
N LEU A 150 1.90 9.19 4.58
CA LEU A 150 2.19 8.96 5.99
C LEU A 150 1.42 7.75 6.52
N LEU A 151 0.10 7.70 6.30
CA LEU A 151 -0.75 6.59 6.72
C LEU A 151 -0.23 5.26 6.19
N PHE A 152 0.24 5.23 4.94
CA PHE A 152 0.85 4.05 4.37
C PHE A 152 2.10 3.63 5.14
N ASN A 153 3.02 4.55 5.37
CA ASN A 153 4.25 4.29 6.12
C ASN A 153 3.95 3.84 7.56
N MET A 154 2.93 4.41 8.21
CA MET A 154 2.47 4.00 9.54
C MET A 154 2.05 2.52 9.55
N ARG A 155 1.23 2.13 8.57
CA ARG A 155 0.79 0.73 8.42
C ARG A 155 1.97 -0.22 8.21
N GLU A 156 2.91 0.16 7.34
CA GLU A 156 4.12 -0.62 7.07
C GLU A 156 4.98 -0.77 8.33
N THR A 157 5.13 0.29 9.14
CA THR A 157 5.84 0.24 10.41
C THR A 157 5.13 -0.63 11.44
N MET A 158 3.81 -0.56 11.55
CA MET A 158 3.05 -1.45 12.45
C MET A 158 3.22 -2.92 12.05
N ARG A 159 3.31 -3.22 10.75
CA ARG A 159 3.66 -4.57 10.28
C ARG A 159 5.07 -4.98 10.71
N GLN A 160 6.02 -4.07 10.87
CA GLN A 160 7.37 -4.42 11.34
C GLN A 160 7.44 -4.57 12.85
N VAL A 161 6.83 -3.64 13.60
CA VAL A 161 6.84 -3.62 15.08
C VAL A 161 6.25 -4.90 15.67
N GLN A 162 5.34 -5.57 14.97
CA GLN A 162 4.73 -6.81 15.42
C GLN A 162 5.75 -7.95 15.67
N ARG A 163 6.97 -7.87 15.12
CA ARG A 163 8.08 -8.80 15.44
C ARG A 163 8.32 -8.94 16.94
N HIS A 164 8.09 -7.88 17.71
CA HIS A 164 8.28 -7.86 19.15
C HIS A 164 7.19 -8.62 19.93
N TYR A 165 6.11 -9.03 19.27
CA TYR A 165 4.95 -9.74 19.84
C TYR A 165 5.03 -11.24 19.51
N SER A 166 6.14 -11.86 19.91
CA SER A 166 6.48 -13.22 19.53
C SER A 166 5.53 -14.29 20.10
N LYS A 167 4.79 -13.99 21.18
CA LYS A 167 3.83 -14.91 21.80
C LYS A 167 2.62 -15.05 20.90
N GLU A 168 2.08 -13.93 20.45
CA GLU A 168 0.94 -13.86 19.56
C GLU A 168 1.30 -14.48 18.20
N ILE A 169 2.46 -14.16 17.64
CA ILE A 169 2.92 -14.79 16.38
C ILE A 169 3.01 -16.31 16.55
N LYS A 170 3.50 -16.80 17.68
CA LYS A 170 3.57 -18.24 17.96
C LYS A 170 2.18 -18.87 18.02
N GLU A 171 1.22 -18.27 18.70
CA GLU A 171 -0.16 -18.77 18.76
C GLU A 171 -0.84 -18.76 17.38
N PHE A 172 -0.54 -17.76 16.54
CA PHE A 172 -0.93 -17.73 15.13
C PHE A 172 -0.34 -18.90 14.34
N LEU A 173 0.97 -19.12 14.44
CA LEU A 173 1.66 -20.22 13.75
C LEU A 173 1.17 -21.59 14.20
N LEU A 174 0.73 -21.72 15.45
CA LEU A 174 0.14 -22.93 16.03
C LEU A 174 -1.35 -23.10 15.69
N GLY A 175 -2.00 -22.09 15.10
CA GLY A 175 -3.39 -22.18 14.68
C GLY A 175 -4.39 -22.01 15.82
N ASN A 176 -4.00 -21.38 16.93
CA ASN A 176 -4.86 -21.20 18.08
C ASN A 176 -5.80 -20.00 17.88
N SER A 177 -6.95 -20.21 17.24
CA SER A 177 -7.93 -19.15 17.00
C SER A 177 -8.50 -18.55 18.29
N ASP A 178 -8.69 -19.38 19.32
CA ASP A 178 -9.36 -18.98 20.56
C ASP A 178 -8.49 -18.02 21.41
N TYR A 179 -7.18 -18.02 21.16
CA TYR A 179 -6.24 -17.04 21.71
C TYR A 179 -6.59 -15.61 21.26
N PHE A 180 -6.98 -15.43 20.00
CA PHE A 180 -7.25 -14.12 19.41
C PHE A 180 -8.68 -13.67 19.64
N ASN A 181 -9.01 -13.48 20.91
CA ASN A 181 -10.33 -13.04 21.34
C ASN A 181 -10.37 -11.53 21.63
N ASP A 182 -11.55 -11.08 22.04
CA ASP A 182 -11.86 -9.68 22.30
C ASP A 182 -11.12 -9.09 23.50
N ASP A 183 -10.74 -9.93 24.47
CA ASP A 183 -10.03 -9.52 25.67
C ASP A 183 -8.53 -9.35 25.38
N LEU A 184 -7.94 -10.27 24.59
CA LEU A 184 -6.58 -10.08 24.08
C LEU A 184 -6.44 -8.75 23.33
N ALA A 185 -7.43 -8.36 22.53
CA ALA A 185 -7.41 -7.10 21.79
C ALA A 185 -7.46 -5.84 22.67
N LYS A 186 -7.92 -5.96 23.92
CA LYS A 186 -7.92 -4.85 24.88
C LYS A 186 -6.66 -4.83 25.74
N ASP A 187 -6.11 -6.01 26.02
CA ASP A 187 -5.00 -6.16 26.95
C ASP A 187 -3.63 -6.10 26.24
N ASN A 188 -3.60 -6.38 24.93
CA ASN A 188 -2.38 -6.31 24.11
C ASN A 188 -2.30 -4.95 23.39
N GLU A 189 -1.37 -4.10 23.83
CA GLU A 189 -1.17 -2.74 23.32
C GLU A 189 -1.01 -2.68 21.80
N TYR A 190 -0.30 -3.63 21.19
CA TYR A 190 -0.12 -3.65 19.74
C TYR A 190 -1.39 -4.02 18.98
N ILE A 191 -2.15 -5.00 19.48
CA ILE A 191 -3.40 -5.39 18.84
C ILE A 191 -4.42 -4.26 19.00
N GLU A 192 -4.52 -3.65 20.18
CA GLU A 192 -5.38 -2.49 20.41
C GLU A 192 -5.03 -1.35 19.45
N LEU A 193 -3.75 -0.97 19.40
CA LEU A 193 -3.24 0.07 18.51
C LEU A 193 -3.50 -0.27 17.04
N THR A 194 -3.33 -1.53 16.63
CA THR A 194 -3.60 -1.99 15.26
C THR A 194 -5.07 -1.84 14.91
N VAL A 195 -5.98 -2.27 15.78
CA VAL A 195 -7.42 -2.16 15.56
C VAL A 195 -7.86 -0.70 15.50
N ASP A 196 -7.37 0.15 16.40
CA ASP A 196 -7.68 1.58 16.43
C ASP A 196 -7.13 2.30 15.18
N PHE A 197 -5.86 2.05 14.83
CA PHE A 197 -5.25 2.62 13.63
C PHE A 197 -6.00 2.23 12.36
N GLU A 198 -6.33 0.95 12.19
CA GLU A 198 -7.02 0.43 11.00
C GLU A 198 -8.44 0.97 10.87
N SER A 199 -9.13 1.11 12.01
CA SER A 199 -10.44 1.75 12.08
C SER A 199 -10.37 3.21 11.59
N LYS A 200 -9.42 3.99 12.13
CA LYS A 200 -9.20 5.40 11.72
C LYS A 200 -8.72 5.52 10.28
N LEU A 201 -7.81 4.65 9.85
CA LEU A 201 -7.31 4.58 8.48
C LEU A 201 -8.49 4.40 7.51
N LYS A 202 -9.42 3.49 7.82
CA LYS A 202 -10.58 3.24 6.98
C LYS A 202 -11.49 4.47 6.85
N ILE A 203 -11.69 5.22 7.93
CA ILE A 203 -12.43 6.49 7.90
C ILE A 203 -11.69 7.52 7.02
N LEU A 204 -10.39 7.73 7.26
CA LEU A 204 -9.59 8.69 6.49
C LEU A 204 -9.58 8.38 5.00
N LEU A 205 -9.42 7.10 4.63
CA LEU A 205 -9.47 6.67 3.23
C LEU A 205 -10.87 6.85 2.63
N SER A 206 -11.94 6.53 3.37
CA SER A 206 -13.32 6.76 2.91
C SER A 206 -13.61 8.24 2.66
N LEU A 207 -13.10 9.12 3.51
CA LEU A 207 -13.23 10.57 3.35
C LEU A 207 -12.44 11.07 2.14
N ASN A 208 -11.22 10.58 1.96
CA ASN A 208 -10.39 10.95 0.83
C ASN A 208 -10.99 10.47 -0.50
N ASP A 209 -11.56 9.26 -0.55
CA ASP A 209 -12.25 8.72 -1.72
C ASP A 209 -13.50 9.55 -2.08
N LYS A 210 -14.27 9.99 -1.08
CA LYS A 210 -15.50 10.78 -1.29
C LYS A 210 -15.22 12.21 -1.76
N TYR A 211 -14.14 12.83 -1.31
CA TYR A 211 -13.91 14.28 -1.48
C TYR A 211 -12.59 14.67 -2.16
N ASN A 212 -11.73 13.70 -2.47
CA ASN A 212 -10.41 13.87 -3.08
C ASN A 212 -9.59 14.98 -2.38
N PHE A 213 -9.32 14.80 -1.08
CA PHE A 213 -8.54 15.78 -0.31
C PHE A 213 -7.06 15.77 -0.69
N GLU A 214 -6.50 14.59 -0.91
CA GLU A 214 -5.11 14.34 -1.33
C GLU A 214 -5.08 13.18 -2.34
N ASP A 215 -4.04 13.11 -3.17
CA ASP A 215 -3.86 12.01 -4.13
C ASP A 215 -3.60 10.68 -3.40
N ASP A 216 -4.39 9.65 -3.73
CA ASP A 216 -4.19 8.29 -3.20
C ASP A 216 -3.36 7.44 -4.16
N LEU A 217 -2.05 7.45 -3.93
CA LEU A 217 -1.06 6.64 -4.63
C LEU A 217 -0.70 5.33 -3.89
N PHE A 218 -1.26 5.10 -2.70
CA PHE A 218 -0.74 4.10 -1.75
C PHE A 218 -1.76 3.05 -1.33
N PHE A 219 -3.05 3.36 -1.34
CA PHE A 219 -4.13 2.46 -0.89
C PHE A 219 -5.08 2.06 -2.02
N SER A 220 -5.31 2.94 -2.99
CA SER A 220 -6.16 2.66 -4.15
C SER A 220 -5.54 1.65 -5.14
N ARG A 221 -6.32 1.25 -6.17
CA ARG A 221 -5.79 0.52 -7.35
C ARG A 221 -4.61 1.25 -8.00
N ASN A 222 -4.47 2.56 -7.80
CA ASN A 222 -3.34 3.34 -8.28
C ASN A 222 -2.02 2.93 -7.64
N ARG A 223 -1.99 2.25 -6.49
CA ARG A 223 -0.75 1.72 -5.91
C ARG A 223 -0.04 0.75 -6.85
N GLN A 224 -0.78 -0.19 -7.43
CA GLN A 224 -0.20 -1.16 -8.37
C GLN A 224 0.33 -0.46 -9.62
N LEU A 225 -0.39 0.55 -10.11
CA LEU A 225 0.04 1.39 -11.22
C LEU A 225 1.27 2.23 -10.86
N TYR A 226 1.32 2.78 -9.64
CA TYR A 226 2.42 3.61 -9.16
C TYR A 226 3.70 2.79 -8.95
N GLU A 227 3.60 1.60 -8.38
CA GLU A 227 4.73 0.67 -8.28
C GLU A 227 5.26 0.31 -9.67
N LYS A 228 4.39 0.00 -10.64
CA LYS A 228 4.80 -0.18 -12.04
C LYS A 228 5.49 1.05 -12.61
N PHE A 229 4.93 2.24 -12.39
CA PHE A 229 5.47 3.51 -12.87
C PHE A 229 6.89 3.76 -12.36
N LYS A 230 7.19 3.44 -11.08
CA LYS A 230 8.55 3.59 -10.51
C LYS A 230 9.63 2.79 -11.27
N TYR A 231 9.29 1.70 -11.93
CA TYR A 231 10.24 0.91 -12.73
C TYR A 231 10.56 1.55 -14.08
N TYR A 232 9.74 2.48 -14.56
CA TYR A 232 10.01 3.21 -15.79
C TYR A 232 11.00 4.34 -15.53
N LYS A 233 12.27 4.11 -15.89
CA LYS A 233 13.29 5.17 -15.92
C LYS A 233 13.24 5.90 -17.26
N GLY A 234 13.15 7.23 -17.23
CA GLY A 234 13.32 8.09 -18.41
C GLY A 234 12.04 8.41 -19.20
N LEU A 235 10.86 8.06 -18.69
CA LEU A 235 9.62 8.64 -19.21
C LEU A 235 9.57 10.13 -18.89
N SER A 236 9.06 10.91 -19.82
CA SER A 236 8.99 12.37 -19.71
C SER A 236 7.73 12.89 -19.03
N PHE A 237 6.75 12.00 -18.82
CA PHE A 237 5.46 12.30 -18.24
C PHE A 237 5.36 11.77 -16.81
N ASP A 238 4.56 12.46 -16.00
CA ASP A 238 4.36 12.14 -14.59
C ASP A 238 3.33 11.03 -14.38
N PHE A 239 3.06 10.71 -13.11
CA PHE A 239 2.14 9.65 -12.76
C PHE A 239 0.69 9.96 -13.12
N GLU A 240 0.27 11.22 -13.17
CA GLU A 240 -1.09 11.61 -13.56
C GLU A 240 -1.33 11.28 -15.03
N ILE A 241 -0.36 11.61 -15.89
CA ILE A 241 -0.41 11.24 -17.31
C ILE A 241 -0.32 9.72 -17.48
N TYR A 242 0.51 9.04 -16.69
CA TYR A 242 0.57 7.56 -16.71
C TYR A 242 -0.80 6.94 -16.36
N LYS A 243 -1.49 7.43 -15.32
CA LYS A 243 -2.84 6.96 -14.97
C LYS A 243 -3.84 7.24 -16.09
N PHE A 244 -3.81 8.43 -16.69
CA PHE A 244 -4.70 8.78 -17.79
C PHE A 244 -4.51 7.83 -18.97
N ILE A 245 -3.26 7.56 -19.37
CA ILE A 245 -2.96 6.60 -20.43
C ILE A 245 -3.53 5.22 -20.11
N HIS A 246 -3.34 4.73 -18.88
CA HIS A 246 -3.90 3.46 -18.43
C HIS A 246 -5.43 3.44 -18.46
N HIS A 247 -6.08 4.49 -17.98
CA HIS A 247 -7.53 4.64 -18.01
C HIS A 247 -8.06 4.56 -19.44
N THR A 248 -7.52 5.40 -20.33
CA THR A 248 -7.94 5.45 -21.73
C THR A 248 -7.69 4.12 -22.43
N ILE A 249 -6.50 3.52 -22.29
CA ILE A 249 -6.15 2.28 -23.01
C ILE A 249 -6.99 1.08 -22.53
N ASN A 250 -7.25 0.97 -21.23
CA ASN A 250 -8.04 -0.14 -20.67
C ASN A 250 -9.52 -0.04 -21.05
N ASN A 251 -10.01 1.15 -21.43
CA ASN A 251 -11.39 1.36 -21.87
C ASN A 251 -11.58 1.22 -23.40
N ILE A 252 -10.54 0.84 -24.15
CA ILE A 252 -10.68 0.62 -25.59
C ILE A 252 -11.27 -0.77 -25.86
N GLU A 253 -12.53 -0.80 -26.29
CA GLU A 253 -13.21 -2.04 -26.68
C GLU A 253 -12.79 -2.52 -28.08
N ASP A 254 -12.67 -1.59 -29.03
CA ASP A 254 -12.42 -1.88 -30.45
C ASP A 254 -11.44 -0.86 -31.08
N ASN A 255 -10.88 -1.23 -32.24
CA ASN A 255 -9.99 -0.35 -33.02
C ASN A 255 -8.77 0.17 -32.25
N PHE A 256 -8.19 -0.69 -31.40
CA PHE A 256 -7.06 -0.38 -30.50
C PHE A 256 -5.97 0.50 -31.12
N TYR A 257 -5.46 0.12 -32.29
CA TYR A 257 -4.41 0.86 -33.01
C TYR A 257 -4.78 2.32 -33.29
N SER A 258 -6.00 2.57 -33.76
CA SER A 258 -6.44 3.93 -34.09
C SER A 258 -6.68 4.78 -32.83
N HIS A 259 -7.17 4.17 -31.74
CA HIS A 259 -7.33 4.85 -30.45
C HIS A 259 -5.99 5.21 -29.82
N VAL A 260 -5.03 4.27 -29.78
CA VAL A 260 -3.67 4.55 -29.28
C VAL A 260 -2.98 5.62 -30.13
N SER A 261 -3.20 5.61 -31.45
CA SER A 261 -2.67 6.68 -32.30
C SER A 261 -3.25 8.05 -31.95
N SER A 262 -4.58 8.15 -31.83
CA SER A 262 -5.25 9.37 -31.36
C SER A 262 -4.75 9.83 -30.00
N LEU A 263 -4.56 8.91 -29.05
CA LEU A 263 -4.02 9.20 -27.72
C LEU A 263 -2.61 9.79 -27.80
N TYR A 264 -1.71 9.21 -28.61
CA TYR A 264 -0.37 9.77 -28.81
C TYR A 264 -0.43 11.21 -29.32
N TYR A 265 -1.22 11.48 -30.36
CA TYR A 265 -1.33 12.83 -30.94
C TYR A 265 -1.97 13.83 -29.99
N PHE A 266 -2.97 13.41 -29.21
CA PHE A 266 -3.55 14.22 -28.15
C PHE A 266 -2.50 14.63 -27.11
N LEU A 267 -1.80 13.65 -26.52
CA LEU A 267 -0.78 13.89 -25.51
C LEU A 267 0.37 14.75 -26.04
N LYS A 268 0.80 14.49 -27.28
CA LYS A 268 1.86 15.24 -27.95
C LYS A 268 1.43 16.68 -28.24
N GLY A 269 0.21 16.87 -28.74
CA GLY A 269 -0.37 18.18 -29.04
C GLY A 269 -0.51 19.05 -27.80
N LYS A 270 -0.85 18.45 -26.66
CA LYS A 270 -0.92 19.11 -25.34
C LYS A 270 0.43 19.24 -24.63
N ARG A 271 1.51 18.73 -25.22
CA ARG A 271 2.87 18.71 -24.63
C ARG A 271 2.94 17.98 -23.28
N LEU A 272 2.07 16.99 -23.09
CA LEU A 272 2.04 16.15 -21.88
C LEU A 272 3.11 15.05 -21.93
N ILE A 273 3.62 14.73 -23.14
CA ILE A 273 4.68 13.76 -23.39
C ILE A 273 5.76 14.36 -24.32
N LYS A 274 7.01 13.95 -24.16
CA LYS A 274 8.16 14.28 -25.02
C LYS A 274 8.56 13.13 -25.92
N GLU A 275 8.13 11.92 -25.60
CA GLU A 275 8.34 10.70 -26.36
C GLU A 275 7.96 10.92 -27.83
N ASN A 276 8.76 10.35 -28.73
CA ASN A 276 8.38 10.22 -30.12
C ASN A 276 7.43 9.02 -30.30
N ALA A 277 6.86 8.90 -31.49
CA ALA A 277 5.87 7.86 -31.80
C ALA A 277 6.40 6.42 -31.60
N GLY A 278 7.70 6.19 -31.83
CA GLY A 278 8.34 4.90 -31.60
C GLY A 278 8.51 4.60 -30.11
N GLU A 279 9.01 5.56 -29.33
CA GLU A 279 9.17 5.43 -27.88
C GLU A 279 7.83 5.20 -27.17
N PHE A 280 6.79 5.94 -27.56
CA PHE A 280 5.45 5.76 -27.01
C PHE A 280 4.84 4.40 -27.41
N ARG A 281 5.07 3.95 -28.65
CA ARG A 281 4.68 2.61 -29.09
C ARG A 281 5.35 1.52 -28.25
N ASP A 282 6.65 1.63 -28.02
CA ASP A 282 7.43 0.65 -27.26
C ASP A 282 6.99 0.61 -25.79
N PHE A 283 6.65 1.78 -25.23
CA PHE A 283 5.97 1.87 -23.94
C PHE A 283 4.64 1.11 -23.93
N VAL A 284 3.75 1.37 -24.89
CA VAL A 284 2.42 0.72 -24.94
C VAL A 284 2.53 -0.79 -25.13
N ASN A 285 3.40 -1.25 -26.03
CA ASN A 285 3.58 -2.68 -26.29
C ASN A 285 4.05 -3.42 -25.04
N ARG A 286 5.02 -2.85 -24.31
CA ARG A 286 5.56 -3.43 -23.07
C ARG A 286 4.56 -3.40 -21.92
N GLU A 287 3.84 -2.30 -21.74
CA GLU A 287 2.94 -2.15 -20.57
C GLU A 287 1.64 -2.93 -20.73
N PHE A 288 1.09 -2.99 -21.93
CA PHE A 288 -0.25 -3.54 -22.19
C PHE A 288 -0.23 -4.88 -22.94
N ASP A 289 0.95 -5.47 -23.13
CA ASP A 289 1.18 -6.71 -23.86
C ASP A 289 0.51 -6.68 -25.25
N LYS A 290 0.96 -5.71 -26.06
CA LYS A 290 0.42 -5.44 -27.41
C LYS A 290 1.51 -5.47 -28.47
N GLU A 291 1.09 -5.69 -29.71
CA GLU A 291 1.97 -5.75 -30.88
C GLU A 291 1.64 -4.60 -31.85
N LEU A 292 1.81 -3.36 -31.39
CA LEU A 292 1.73 -2.19 -32.26
C LEU A 292 2.94 -2.14 -33.18
N ILE A 293 2.71 -2.16 -34.50
CA ILE A 293 3.79 -2.06 -35.49
C ILE A 293 4.27 -0.59 -35.62
N ARG A 294 3.32 0.34 -35.70
CA ARG A 294 3.58 1.78 -35.89
C ARG A 294 2.45 2.64 -35.35
N ILE A 295 2.80 3.82 -34.87
CA ILE A 295 1.86 4.91 -34.62
C ILE A 295 1.97 5.87 -35.80
N LYS A 296 0.89 6.00 -36.56
CA LYS A 296 0.83 6.85 -37.75
C LYS A 296 -0.11 8.02 -37.52
N PRO A 297 0.21 9.21 -38.07
CA PRO A 297 -0.79 10.25 -38.19
C PRO A 297 -1.89 9.71 -39.09
N GLU A 298 -3.08 9.47 -38.54
CA GLU A 298 -4.26 9.39 -39.38
C GLU A 298 -4.50 10.80 -39.91
N ASN A 299 -4.74 10.91 -41.22
CA ASN A 299 -4.93 12.16 -41.96
C ASN A 299 -5.80 13.15 -41.16
N GLU A 300 -5.42 14.43 -41.03
CA GLU A 300 -6.17 15.44 -40.25
C GLU A 300 -7.62 15.58 -40.74
N ASP A 301 -7.86 15.26 -42.01
CA ASP A 301 -9.19 15.23 -42.60
C ASP A 301 -10.07 14.06 -42.13
N ASN A 302 -9.50 13.05 -41.47
CA ASN A 302 -10.22 11.90 -40.95
C ASN A 302 -11.15 12.33 -39.81
N LYS A 303 -12.45 12.40 -40.12
CA LYS A 303 -13.51 12.74 -39.16
C LYS A 303 -13.48 11.85 -37.90
N LYS A 304 -13.13 10.57 -38.03
CA LYS A 304 -13.05 9.65 -36.88
C LYS A 304 -11.88 9.99 -35.95
N HIS A 305 -10.73 10.37 -36.52
CA HIS A 305 -9.57 10.78 -35.72
C HIS A 305 -9.88 12.07 -34.93
N ARG A 306 -10.46 13.08 -35.60
CA ARG A 306 -10.90 14.32 -34.94
C ARG A 306 -11.90 14.06 -33.82
N TYR A 307 -12.89 13.21 -34.08
CA TYR A 307 -13.86 12.81 -33.06
C TYR A 307 -13.19 12.18 -31.83
N ARG A 308 -12.24 11.24 -32.02
CA ARG A 308 -11.47 10.67 -30.91
C ARG A 308 -10.66 11.70 -30.15
N LEU A 309 -10.03 12.67 -30.83
CA LEU A 309 -9.29 13.75 -30.16
C LEU A 309 -10.21 14.63 -29.30
N THR A 310 -11.41 14.96 -29.77
CA THR A 310 -12.41 15.70 -28.99
C THR A 310 -12.84 14.91 -27.76
N ASN A 311 -13.14 13.60 -27.92
CA ASN A 311 -13.51 12.76 -26.78
C ASN A 311 -12.36 12.66 -25.75
N LEU A 312 -11.11 12.54 -26.20
CA LEU A 312 -9.94 12.53 -25.31
C LEU A 312 -9.76 13.85 -24.55
N GLU A 313 -10.11 14.98 -25.17
CA GLU A 313 -10.11 16.29 -24.49
C GLU A 313 -11.14 16.35 -23.37
N GLU A 314 -12.36 15.90 -23.63
CA GLU A 314 -13.45 15.82 -22.64
C GLU A 314 -13.09 14.84 -21.53
N GLU A 315 -12.61 13.64 -21.88
CA GLU A 315 -12.17 12.61 -20.95
C GLU A 315 -11.04 13.13 -20.06
N TYR A 316 -10.01 13.77 -20.63
CA TYR A 316 -8.90 14.33 -19.86
C TYR A 316 -9.34 15.48 -18.94
N THR A 317 -10.31 16.28 -19.36
CA THR A 317 -10.85 17.38 -18.55
C THR A 317 -11.64 16.83 -17.35
N ASN A 318 -12.41 15.76 -17.56
CA ASN A 318 -13.17 15.09 -16.50
C ASN A 318 -12.31 14.19 -15.62
N PHE A 319 -11.14 13.77 -16.11
CA PHE A 319 -10.18 12.95 -15.39
C PHE A 319 -9.38 13.75 -14.35
N LYS A 320 -9.21 15.06 -14.57
CA LYS A 320 -8.64 16.01 -13.60
C LYS A 320 -9.68 16.44 -12.57
#